data_AF-A0AAX4NYU2-F1
#
_entry.id   AF-A0AAX4NYU2-F1
#
_cell.length_a   1.000
_cell.length_b   1.000
_cell.length_c   1.000
_cell.angle_alpha   90.00
_cell.angle_beta   90.00
_cell.angle_gamma   90.00
#
_symmetry.space_group_name_H-M   'P 1'
#
loop_
_entity.id
_entity.type
_entity.pdbx_description
1 polymer ?
#
loop_
_entity_poly.entity_id
_entity_poly.type
_entity_poly.pdbx_seq_one_letter_code
_entity_poly.pdbx_strand_id
1 'polypeptide(L)'
;MDKLGAHFFWGYSGALDLLEAGGRPGNRDGGGGETSCESGCGKRQQLWALQICAGDCRHVLRTLTSYFLSSQDGGEQPLGVGIKIYEKDVELLARQLLLLLIALDAQVDLKERVELFLEVHGNLELTERGEKAVDSYARQLEDWITSLKPHTSSSLLRFFDVSELKYQEKDELLRVFKSWRATKAVNAQALWDYRARKFYGDRYDFRKNLMDWDYHMRLSGKGAKEDPNVIKSSKSIVHHVHFRRWRMAGNSCEFRDKKYNAPNRTLMSTIASRLVQHRDRNLEAKGSSITAYGYFGDIQNPPYGSFGEEAWGEEERRRLFKKINKQYQHTAVDVSKSNLTYFMAALASRLGGSQKVCHCAMDVDEGGRVRVTIAAEKQHKVLSGALGGVTLKFGTGDKIRSKRDAAAYDAVIVGCRDAHLVRETPGLPCDSSTTLYVERCKNLVEVTKEHSASFDAKVGDLARESGWSEVETVVAGGSEHEDGGEEGESAYRKFYKK
;
A
#
# COMPACT_ATOMS: atom_id res chain seq x y z
N MET A 1 -10.45 19.46 4.02
CA MET A 1 -10.01 18.18 4.64
C MET A 1 -9.15 18.41 5.88
N ASP A 2 -8.58 19.59 6.10
CA ASP A 2 -7.73 19.90 7.27
C ASP A 2 -8.42 19.75 8.64
N LYS A 3 -9.76 19.87 8.69
CA LYS A 3 -10.56 19.58 9.89
C LYS A 3 -10.73 18.09 10.19
N LEU A 4 -10.39 17.21 9.26
CA LEU A 4 -10.53 15.77 9.48
C LEU A 4 -9.40 15.26 10.36
N GLY A 5 -8.17 15.77 10.29
CA GLY A 5 -7.00 15.23 11.02
C GLY A 5 -6.25 14.17 10.20
N ALA A 6 -5.16 13.60 10.74
CA ALA A 6 -4.24 12.67 10.07
C ALA A 6 -4.83 11.27 9.74
N HIS A 7 -6.04 11.19 9.18
CA HIS A 7 -6.80 9.96 8.93
C HIS A 7 -6.55 9.36 7.55
N PHE A 8 -5.38 9.63 6.98
CA PHE A 8 -5.02 9.15 5.66
C PHE A 8 -3.61 8.57 5.74
N PHE A 9 -3.56 7.28 6.01
CA PHE A 9 -2.33 6.57 6.36
C PHE A 9 -2.09 5.38 5.43
N TRP A 10 -3.14 4.65 5.08
CA TRP A 10 -3.09 3.52 4.16
C TRP A 10 -3.51 3.96 2.75
N GLY A 11 -3.41 3.04 1.80
CA GLY A 11 -4.22 3.06 0.60
C GLY A 11 -5.70 2.85 0.85
N TYR A 12 -6.54 3.48 0.05
CA TYR A 12 -8.00 3.40 0.21
C TYR A 12 -8.70 2.78 -1.00
N SER A 13 -7.93 2.26 -1.95
CA SER A 13 -8.42 1.69 -3.20
C SER A 13 -7.57 0.50 -3.63
N GLY A 14 -8.13 -0.36 -4.47
CA GLY A 14 -7.44 -1.51 -5.03
C GLY A 14 -6.16 -1.14 -5.79
N ALA A 15 -5.23 -2.09 -5.88
CA ALA A 15 -3.92 -1.83 -6.48
C ALA A 15 -3.99 -1.75 -8.01
N LEU A 16 -3.61 -0.60 -8.59
CA LEU A 16 -3.27 -0.51 -10.00
C LEU A 16 -1.97 -1.23 -10.36
N ASP A 17 -1.95 -1.86 -11.53
CA ASP A 17 -0.73 -2.22 -12.24
C ASP A 17 -0.26 -1.01 -13.06
N LEU A 18 0.84 -0.40 -12.64
CA LEU A 18 1.35 0.83 -13.23
C LEU A 18 1.93 0.62 -14.64
N LEU A 19 2.18 -0.62 -15.07
CA LEU A 19 2.73 -0.93 -16.40
C LEU A 19 1.64 -1.17 -17.45
N GLU A 20 0.54 -1.81 -17.09
CA GLU A 20 -0.64 -1.86 -17.98
C GLU A 20 -1.31 -0.49 -18.08
N ALA A 21 -1.32 0.26 -16.97
CA ALA A 21 -1.85 1.60 -16.87
C ALA A 21 -1.13 2.63 -17.77
N GLY A 22 0.16 2.43 -18.06
CA GLY A 22 0.96 3.27 -18.98
C GLY A 22 0.79 2.92 -20.46
N GLY A 23 0.04 1.87 -20.79
CA GLY A 23 -0.11 1.34 -22.14
C GLY A 23 1.10 0.49 -22.55
N ARG A 24 0.89 -0.81 -22.83
CA ARG A 24 1.94 -1.63 -23.45
C ARG A 24 2.28 -1.04 -24.82
N PRO A 25 3.56 -1.04 -25.24
CA PRO A 25 3.97 -0.50 -26.55
C PRO A 25 3.30 -1.17 -27.76
N GLY A 26 2.58 -2.28 -27.59
CA GLY A 26 1.85 -2.98 -28.66
C GLY A 26 0.35 -2.66 -28.80
N ASN A 27 -0.26 -1.81 -27.97
CA ASN A 27 -1.69 -1.48 -28.08
C ASN A 27 -1.94 -0.09 -28.72
N ARG A 28 -0.98 0.38 -29.52
CA ARG A 28 -1.04 1.66 -30.26
C ARG A 28 -1.63 1.51 -31.67
N ASP A 29 -2.36 0.44 -31.95
CA ASP A 29 -3.10 0.29 -33.20
C ASP A 29 -4.52 0.85 -33.05
N GLY A 30 -4.65 2.12 -33.41
CA GLY A 30 -5.91 2.85 -33.40
C GLY A 30 -5.77 4.23 -34.03
N GLY A 31 -5.21 4.30 -35.24
CA GLY A 31 -5.12 5.53 -36.02
C GLY A 31 -4.08 5.42 -37.12
N GLY A 32 -4.51 5.00 -38.31
CA GLY A 32 -3.67 4.96 -39.50
C GLY A 32 -3.08 6.34 -39.82
N GLY A 33 -1.76 6.36 -39.94
CA GLY A 33 -0.97 7.52 -40.32
C GLY A 33 0.50 7.13 -40.31
N GLU A 34 0.97 6.58 -41.43
CA GLU A 34 2.39 6.39 -41.69
C GLU A 34 3.08 7.75 -41.67
N THR A 35 3.77 8.06 -40.58
CA THR A 35 4.82 9.07 -40.57
C THR A 35 6.08 8.43 -40.05
N SER A 36 6.91 7.98 -40.99
CA SER A 36 8.30 7.62 -40.75
C SER A 36 9.07 8.85 -40.25
N CYS A 37 9.27 8.95 -38.95
CA CYS A 37 10.27 9.84 -38.37
C CYS A 37 11.53 9.03 -38.03
N GLU A 38 12.46 9.00 -38.98
CA GLU A 38 13.86 8.72 -38.70
C GLU A 38 14.43 9.86 -37.84
N SER A 39 14.43 9.66 -36.52
CA SER A 39 15.21 10.49 -35.62
C SER A 39 15.50 9.77 -34.30
N GLY A 40 16.69 9.17 -34.20
CA GLY A 40 17.48 9.10 -32.97
C GLY A 40 16.89 8.47 -31.71
N CYS A 41 15.95 7.52 -31.80
CA CYS A 41 15.40 6.86 -30.61
C CYS A 41 16.35 5.75 -30.13
N GLY A 42 17.24 6.07 -29.18
CA GLY A 42 17.94 5.05 -28.41
C GLY A 42 16.90 4.10 -27.79
N LYS A 43 17.01 2.79 -28.03
CA LYS A 43 16.08 1.78 -27.50
C LYS A 43 15.87 2.01 -26.00
N ARG A 44 14.64 2.37 -25.59
CA ARG A 44 14.29 2.59 -24.19
C ARG A 44 14.56 1.29 -23.43
N GLN A 45 15.40 1.33 -22.39
CA GLN A 45 15.83 0.13 -21.65
C GLN A 45 14.95 -0.18 -20.43
N GLN A 46 14.12 0.78 -19.98
CA GLN A 46 13.31 0.66 -18.77
C GLN A 46 12.03 1.50 -18.84
N LEU A 47 10.91 0.94 -18.38
CA LEU A 47 9.66 1.64 -18.09
C LEU A 47 9.75 2.25 -16.69
N TRP A 48 9.20 3.44 -16.49
CA TRP A 48 9.26 4.16 -15.21
C TRP A 48 7.87 4.56 -14.72
N ALA A 49 7.54 4.20 -13.48
CA ALA A 49 6.34 4.68 -12.81
C ALA A 49 6.70 5.52 -11.58
N LEU A 50 5.82 6.46 -11.24
CA LEU A 50 5.94 7.30 -10.05
C LEU A 50 4.70 7.15 -9.15
N GLN A 51 4.92 6.75 -7.91
CA GLN A 51 3.94 6.70 -6.85
C GLN A 51 4.14 7.89 -5.90
N ILE A 52 3.14 8.77 -5.79
CA ILE A 52 3.13 9.96 -4.96
C ILE A 52 2.11 9.77 -3.83
N CYS A 53 2.61 9.66 -2.60
CA CYS A 53 1.81 9.62 -1.38
C CYS A 53 0.65 8.61 -1.42
N ALA A 54 0.90 7.40 -1.94
CA ALA A 54 -0.14 6.37 -2.01
C ALA A 54 -0.38 5.66 -0.67
N GLY A 55 0.46 5.95 0.35
CA GLY A 55 0.32 5.47 1.72
C GLY A 55 0.93 4.09 1.98
N ASP A 56 0.90 3.19 0.99
CA ASP A 56 1.46 1.84 1.10
C ASP A 56 2.07 1.34 -0.23
N CYS A 57 2.56 0.09 -0.22
CA CYS A 57 3.25 -0.53 -1.34
C CYS A 57 2.35 -1.36 -2.28
N ARG A 58 1.02 -1.21 -2.23
CA ARG A 58 0.10 -2.07 -3.00
C ARG A 58 0.34 -2.01 -4.51
N HIS A 59 0.55 -0.82 -5.07
CA HIS A 59 0.82 -0.63 -6.49
C HIS A 59 2.14 -1.24 -6.89
N VAL A 60 3.17 -1.10 -6.04
CA VAL A 60 4.49 -1.70 -6.26
C VAL A 60 4.36 -3.22 -6.34
N LEU A 61 3.72 -3.85 -5.35
CA LEU A 61 3.54 -5.30 -5.33
C LEU A 61 2.73 -5.81 -6.52
N ARG A 62 1.63 -5.13 -6.87
CA ARG A 62 0.79 -5.47 -8.03
C ARG A 62 1.56 -5.39 -9.34
N THR A 63 2.30 -4.31 -9.52
CA THR A 63 3.08 -4.03 -10.75
C THR A 63 4.21 -5.04 -10.91
N LEU A 64 4.98 -5.30 -9.84
CA LEU A 64 6.04 -6.30 -9.86
C LEU A 64 5.50 -7.71 -10.15
N THR A 65 4.32 -8.03 -9.60
CA THR A 65 3.66 -9.32 -9.87
C THR A 65 3.36 -9.49 -11.35
N SER A 66 2.71 -8.50 -11.98
CA SER A 66 2.46 -8.52 -13.43
C SER A 66 3.73 -8.68 -14.24
N TYR A 67 4.75 -7.87 -13.92
CA TYR A 67 6.03 -7.90 -14.60
C TYR A 67 6.65 -9.30 -14.57
N PHE A 68 6.72 -9.93 -13.40
CA PHE A 68 7.35 -11.24 -13.27
C PHE A 68 6.57 -12.40 -13.88
N LEU A 69 5.25 -12.32 -13.89
CA LEU A 69 4.38 -13.30 -14.55
C LEU A 69 4.48 -13.18 -16.07
N SER A 70 4.46 -11.96 -16.61
CA SER A 70 4.62 -11.73 -18.06
C SER A 70 5.97 -12.26 -18.60
N SER A 71 7.00 -12.28 -17.75
CA SER A 71 8.31 -12.84 -18.08
C SER A 71 8.37 -14.38 -18.05
N GLN A 72 7.29 -15.09 -17.68
CA GLN A 72 7.25 -16.56 -17.64
C GLN A 72 6.72 -17.16 -18.95
N ASP A 73 5.94 -16.40 -19.73
CA ASP A 73 5.21 -16.89 -20.91
C ASP A 73 6.07 -17.01 -22.19
N GLY A 74 7.40 -17.09 -22.08
CA GLY A 74 8.31 -17.35 -23.21
C GLY A 74 8.46 -16.24 -24.25
N GLY A 75 7.91 -15.04 -24.00
CA GLY A 75 8.09 -13.85 -24.85
C GLY A 75 9.48 -13.21 -24.74
N GLU A 76 9.76 -12.21 -25.60
CA GLU A 76 10.97 -11.37 -25.51
C GLU A 76 11.17 -10.84 -24.08
N GLN A 77 12.44 -10.69 -23.65
CA GLN A 77 12.74 -10.12 -22.32
C GLN A 77 11.99 -8.79 -22.15
N PRO A 78 11.13 -8.65 -21.13
CA PRO A 78 10.42 -7.39 -20.95
C PRO A 78 11.43 -6.30 -20.61
N LEU A 79 11.13 -5.08 -21.08
CA LEU A 79 11.84 -3.87 -20.66
C LEU A 79 11.96 -3.85 -19.14
N GLY A 80 13.09 -3.42 -18.58
CA GLY A 80 13.19 -3.29 -17.13
C GLY A 80 12.10 -2.37 -16.57
N VAL A 81 11.86 -2.43 -15.27
CA VAL A 81 10.85 -1.63 -14.56
C VAL A 81 11.50 -0.82 -13.45
N GLY A 82 11.33 0.49 -13.49
CA GLY A 82 11.69 1.43 -12.45
C GLY A 82 10.43 1.95 -11.77
N ILE A 83 10.35 1.89 -10.45
CA ILE A 83 9.26 2.51 -9.70
C ILE A 83 9.87 3.48 -8.69
N LYS A 84 9.50 4.74 -8.82
CA LYS A 84 9.82 5.74 -7.82
C LYS A 84 8.68 5.88 -6.83
N ILE A 85 8.99 5.78 -5.56
CA ILE A 85 8.08 5.87 -4.42
C ILE A 85 8.43 7.15 -3.68
N TYR A 86 7.48 8.07 -3.65
CA TYR A 86 7.60 9.33 -2.92
C TYR A 86 6.52 9.39 -1.84
N GLU A 87 6.95 9.61 -0.60
CA GLU A 87 6.08 9.90 0.54
C GLU A 87 6.54 11.19 1.19
N LYS A 88 5.62 12.11 1.44
CA LYS A 88 5.94 13.39 2.10
C LYS A 88 6.41 13.18 3.54
N ASP A 89 5.72 12.29 4.26
CA ASP A 89 6.05 11.94 5.64
C ASP A 89 7.12 10.84 5.66
N VAL A 90 8.28 11.10 6.27
CA VAL A 90 9.41 10.15 6.31
C VAL A 90 9.04 8.84 7.02
N GLU A 91 8.12 8.89 7.98
CA GLU A 91 7.57 7.71 8.64
C GLU A 91 6.79 6.79 7.69
N LEU A 92 6.02 7.35 6.76
CA LEU A 92 5.31 6.56 5.75
C LEU A 92 6.28 5.96 4.73
N LEU A 93 7.30 6.72 4.31
CA LEU A 93 8.37 6.19 3.45
C LEU A 93 9.07 5.00 4.12
N ALA A 94 9.46 5.18 5.39
CA ALA A 94 10.10 4.15 6.19
C ALA A 94 9.22 2.89 6.26
N ARG A 95 7.92 3.05 6.52
CA ARG A 95 6.99 1.92 6.57
C ARG A 95 6.88 1.19 5.25
N GLN A 96 6.87 1.89 4.12
CA GLN A 96 6.86 1.23 2.82
C GLN A 96 8.14 0.44 2.56
N LEU A 97 9.30 0.97 2.94
CA LEU A 97 10.57 0.24 2.93
C LEU A 97 10.49 -1.04 3.75
N LEU A 98 9.95 -0.97 4.98
CA LEU A 98 9.75 -2.12 5.85
C LEU A 98 8.80 -3.17 5.26
N LEU A 99 7.63 -2.74 4.78
CA LEU A 99 6.62 -3.64 4.21
C LEU A 99 7.12 -4.31 2.92
N LEU A 100 7.83 -3.58 2.07
CA LEU A 100 8.48 -4.14 0.88
C LEU A 100 9.59 -5.12 1.27
N LEU A 101 10.41 -4.80 2.28
CA LEU A 101 11.44 -5.71 2.76
C LEU A 101 10.84 -7.01 3.30
N ILE A 102 9.76 -6.93 4.09
CA ILE A 102 9.00 -8.10 4.55
C ILE A 102 8.47 -8.90 3.35
N ALA A 103 7.83 -8.25 2.38
CA ALA A 103 7.24 -8.93 1.22
C ALA A 103 8.29 -9.66 0.35
N LEU A 104 9.50 -9.09 0.24
CA LEU A 104 10.60 -9.64 -0.55
C LEU A 104 11.43 -10.69 0.21
N ASP A 105 11.19 -10.91 1.50
CA ASP A 105 12.00 -11.86 2.28
C ASP A 105 11.64 -13.32 2.01
N ALA A 106 12.25 -13.90 0.97
CA ALA A 106 12.07 -15.30 0.58
C ALA A 106 12.67 -16.33 1.55
N GLN A 107 13.32 -15.88 2.64
CA GLN A 107 13.81 -16.77 3.70
C GLN A 107 12.72 -17.09 4.73
N VAL A 108 11.66 -16.29 4.79
CA VAL A 108 10.48 -16.53 5.63
C VAL A 108 9.45 -17.31 4.83
N ASP A 109 8.81 -18.30 5.46
CA ASP A 109 7.72 -19.06 4.85
C ASP A 109 6.63 -18.12 4.33
N LEU A 110 6.11 -18.40 3.13
CA LEU A 110 5.16 -17.52 2.43
C LEU A 110 3.96 -17.15 3.32
N LYS A 111 3.40 -18.13 4.05
CA LYS A 111 2.23 -17.89 4.89
C LYS A 111 2.58 -17.04 6.11
N GLU A 112 3.72 -17.34 6.75
CA GLU A 112 4.21 -16.55 7.89
C GLU A 112 4.49 -15.11 7.49
N ARG A 113 5.07 -14.92 6.30
CA ARG A 113 5.38 -13.60 5.72
C ARG A 113 4.13 -12.79 5.39
N VAL A 114 3.11 -13.40 4.80
CA VAL A 114 1.81 -12.75 4.53
C VAL A 114 1.12 -12.33 5.83
N GLU A 115 1.09 -13.21 6.83
CA GLU A 115 0.48 -12.88 8.13
C GLU A 115 1.26 -11.79 8.87
N LEU A 116 2.60 -11.83 8.83
CA LEU A 116 3.45 -10.79 9.38
C LEU A 116 3.23 -9.44 8.68
N PHE A 117 3.14 -9.44 7.34
CA PHE A 117 2.88 -8.25 6.56
C PHE A 117 1.56 -7.60 6.98
N LEU A 118 0.46 -8.37 7.07
CA LEU A 118 -0.85 -7.85 7.45
C LEU A 118 -0.88 -7.33 8.88
N GLU A 119 -0.18 -8.00 9.79
CA GLU A 119 -0.03 -7.59 11.18
C GLU A 119 0.72 -6.25 11.29
N VAL A 120 1.88 -6.12 10.63
CA VAL A 120 2.67 -4.87 10.64
C VAL A 120 1.95 -3.74 9.89
N HIS A 121 1.25 -4.08 8.80
CA HIS A 121 0.46 -3.13 8.02
C HIS A 121 -0.66 -2.55 8.87
N GLY A 122 -1.57 -3.36 9.41
CA GLY A 122 -2.85 -2.85 9.88
C GLY A 122 -3.17 -2.98 11.37
N ASN A 123 -2.32 -3.62 12.18
CA ASN A 123 -2.62 -3.80 13.61
C ASN A 123 -1.91 -2.80 14.50
N LEU A 124 -2.61 -2.33 15.53
CA LEU A 124 -2.05 -1.55 16.63
C LEU A 124 -1.06 -2.37 17.46
N GLU A 125 -1.35 -3.65 17.65
CA GLU A 125 -0.53 -4.58 18.42
C GLU A 125 -0.07 -5.75 17.56
N LEU A 126 1.16 -6.16 17.79
CA LEU A 126 1.85 -7.29 17.18
C LEU A 126 1.85 -8.46 18.16
N THR A 127 2.05 -9.64 17.61
CA THR A 127 2.56 -10.80 18.33
C THR A 127 4.00 -10.55 18.75
N GLU A 128 4.48 -11.29 19.76
CA GLU A 128 5.89 -11.24 20.16
C GLU A 128 6.85 -11.58 19.01
N ARG A 129 6.44 -12.51 18.12
CA ARG A 129 7.21 -12.84 16.92
C ARG A 129 7.20 -11.68 15.93
N GLY A 130 6.07 -11.00 15.76
CA GLY A 130 5.95 -9.81 14.93
C GLY A 130 6.84 -8.66 15.42
N GLU A 131 6.85 -8.36 16.72
CA GLU A 131 7.74 -7.32 17.27
C GLU A 131 9.22 -7.67 17.06
N LYS A 132 9.62 -8.92 17.32
CA LYS A 132 10.99 -9.38 17.05
C LYS A 132 11.37 -9.29 15.57
N ALA A 133 10.43 -9.59 14.67
CA ALA A 133 10.67 -9.47 13.24
C ALA A 133 10.83 -8.00 12.81
N VAL A 134 9.96 -7.10 13.26
CA VAL A 134 10.09 -5.65 13.02
C VAL A 134 11.41 -5.12 13.56
N ASP A 135 11.80 -5.52 14.76
CA ASP A 135 13.09 -5.18 15.37
C ASP A 135 14.26 -5.63 14.48
N SER A 136 14.23 -6.88 13.98
CA SER A 136 15.25 -7.42 13.08
C SER A 136 15.32 -6.66 11.74
N TYR A 137 14.19 -6.40 11.10
CA TYR A 137 14.15 -5.65 9.84
C TYR A 137 14.57 -4.19 10.03
N ALA A 138 14.24 -3.56 11.16
CA ALA A 138 14.70 -2.22 11.49
C ALA A 138 16.24 -2.16 11.55
N ARG A 139 16.90 -3.12 12.22
CA ARG A 139 18.38 -3.24 12.23
C ARG A 139 18.95 -3.35 10.81
N GLN A 140 18.36 -4.19 9.98
CA GLN A 140 18.81 -4.35 8.58
C GLN A 140 18.70 -3.03 7.79
N LEU A 141 17.61 -2.27 7.99
CA LEU A 141 17.42 -0.97 7.36
C LEU A 141 18.40 0.09 7.91
N GLU A 142 18.70 0.07 9.21
CA GLU A 142 19.72 0.94 9.83
C GLU A 142 21.12 0.67 9.25
N ASP A 143 21.54 -0.58 9.21
CA ASP A 143 22.84 -0.99 8.66
C ASP A 143 22.94 -0.64 7.17
N TRP A 144 21.83 -0.81 6.43
CA TRP A 144 21.78 -0.48 5.01
C TRP A 144 21.83 1.04 4.75
N ILE A 145 21.03 1.86 5.43
CA ILE A 145 20.98 3.30 5.16
C ILE A 145 22.27 4.01 5.54
N THR A 146 23.04 3.44 6.49
CA THR A 146 24.34 3.96 6.94
C THR A 146 25.53 3.40 6.16
N SER A 147 25.33 2.36 5.34
CA SER A 147 26.39 1.76 4.53
C SER A 147 26.97 2.77 3.51
N LEU A 148 28.30 2.73 3.32
CA LEU A 148 28.98 3.52 2.30
C LEU A 148 28.65 3.06 0.87
N LYS A 149 28.22 1.80 0.71
CA LYS A 149 27.83 1.20 -0.58
C LYS A 149 26.55 0.36 -0.41
N PRO A 150 25.39 1.00 -0.19
CA PRO A 150 24.13 0.29 0.07
C PRO A 150 23.72 -0.62 -1.10
N HIS A 151 24.05 -0.24 -2.34
CA HIS A 151 23.73 -0.99 -3.56
C HIS A 151 24.60 -2.24 -3.79
N THR A 152 25.72 -2.40 -3.06
CA THR A 152 26.57 -3.60 -3.14
C THR A 152 26.23 -4.62 -2.06
N SER A 153 25.15 -4.41 -1.32
CA SER A 153 24.69 -5.35 -0.29
C SER A 153 24.26 -6.67 -0.92
N SER A 154 24.71 -7.79 -0.36
CA SER A 154 24.20 -9.13 -0.70
C SER A 154 22.76 -9.35 -0.21
N SER A 155 22.18 -8.38 0.52
CA SER A 155 20.79 -8.38 0.99
C SER A 155 19.78 -8.07 -0.14
N LEU A 156 18.50 -8.29 0.17
CA LEU A 156 17.33 -7.86 -0.62
C LEU A 156 17.29 -6.34 -0.83
N LEU A 157 17.98 -5.58 0.01
CA LEU A 157 18.04 -4.12 -0.04
C LEU A 157 18.84 -3.57 -1.22
N ARG A 158 19.51 -4.41 -2.01
CA ARG A 158 20.20 -4.00 -3.25
C ARG A 158 19.25 -3.39 -4.30
N PHE A 159 17.96 -3.71 -4.24
CA PHE A 159 16.95 -3.18 -5.15
C PHE A 159 16.43 -1.81 -4.73
N PHE A 160 16.79 -1.36 -3.52
CA PHE A 160 16.37 -0.08 -3.00
C PHE A 160 17.40 0.99 -3.32
N ASP A 161 16.93 2.06 -3.96
CA ASP A 161 17.72 3.21 -4.35
C ASP A 161 17.29 4.45 -3.57
N VAL A 162 18.19 4.95 -2.72
CA VAL A 162 18.03 6.16 -1.91
C VAL A 162 18.99 7.27 -2.34
N SER A 163 19.52 7.20 -3.57
CA SER A 163 20.46 8.17 -4.11
C SER A 163 19.88 9.59 -4.25
N GLU A 164 18.55 9.72 -4.29
CA GLU A 164 17.86 11.01 -4.38
C GLU A 164 17.47 11.60 -3.01
N LEU A 165 17.73 10.88 -1.92
CA LEU A 165 17.56 11.39 -0.55
C LEU A 165 18.75 12.26 -0.14
N LYS A 166 18.45 13.40 0.49
CA LYS A 166 19.45 14.26 1.13
C LYS A 166 20.01 13.56 2.38
N TYR A 167 21.19 13.95 2.83
CA TYR A 167 21.76 13.44 4.08
C TYR A 167 20.82 13.61 5.28
N GLN A 168 20.21 14.78 5.43
CA GLN A 168 19.22 15.03 6.49
C GLN A 168 18.04 14.03 6.43
N GLU A 169 17.52 13.74 5.24
CA GLU A 169 16.38 12.81 5.09
C GLU A 169 16.79 11.36 5.38
N LYS A 170 18.05 10.99 5.07
CA LYS A 170 18.62 9.69 5.46
C LYS A 170 18.80 9.59 6.98
N ASP A 171 19.23 10.68 7.62
CA ASP A 171 19.34 10.76 9.08
C ASP A 171 17.96 10.67 9.76
N GLU A 172 16.95 11.28 9.17
CA GLU A 172 15.56 11.17 9.62
C GLU A 172 15.02 9.74 9.47
N LEU A 173 15.27 9.07 8.34
CA LEU A 173 14.95 7.64 8.18
C LEU A 173 15.67 6.79 9.24
N LEU A 174 16.96 7.02 9.46
CA LEU A 174 17.74 6.33 10.48
C LEU A 174 17.14 6.53 11.88
N ARG A 175 16.69 7.75 12.21
CA ARG A 175 15.98 8.05 13.46
C ARG A 175 14.67 7.25 13.56
N VAL A 176 13.91 7.15 12.47
CA VAL A 176 12.66 6.38 12.43
C VAL A 176 12.92 4.89 12.65
N PHE A 177 13.88 4.28 11.95
CA PHE A 177 14.22 2.86 12.14
C PHE A 177 14.64 2.55 13.58
N LYS A 178 15.49 3.41 14.17
CA LYS A 178 15.89 3.31 15.59
C LYS A 178 14.70 3.40 16.55
N SER A 179 13.65 4.14 16.20
CA SER A 179 12.46 4.28 17.03
C SER A 179 11.60 3.00 17.08
N TRP A 180 11.75 2.10 16.10
CA TRP A 180 11.03 0.84 16.04
C TRP A 180 11.68 -0.29 16.83
N ARG A 181 12.92 -0.09 17.29
CA ARG A 181 13.63 -1.01 18.16
C ARG A 181 12.82 -1.25 19.44
N ALA A 182 12.79 -2.49 19.93
CA ALA A 182 12.09 -2.86 21.16
C ALA A 182 12.88 -2.45 22.43
N THR A 183 13.26 -1.17 22.52
CA THR A 183 14.17 -0.64 23.56
C THR A 183 13.44 0.09 24.68
N LYS A 184 12.22 0.57 24.45
CA LYS A 184 11.44 1.36 25.41
C LYS A 184 10.03 0.81 25.52
N ALA A 185 9.49 0.68 26.73
CA ALA A 185 8.08 0.32 26.90
C ALA A 185 7.18 1.36 26.20
N VAL A 186 6.24 0.90 25.37
CA VAL A 186 5.25 1.74 24.70
C VAL A 186 3.89 1.11 24.92
N ASN A 187 2.95 1.88 25.46
CA ASN A 187 1.57 1.47 25.58
C ASN A 187 0.80 1.94 24.32
N ALA A 188 0.76 1.09 23.30
CA ALA A 188 0.13 1.39 22.01
C ALA A 188 -1.37 1.70 22.19
N GLN A 189 -2.06 0.95 23.04
CA GLN A 189 -3.47 1.19 23.37
C GLN A 189 -3.71 2.58 23.95
N ALA A 190 -2.90 3.03 24.91
CA ALA A 190 -3.07 4.37 25.47
C ALA A 190 -2.87 5.49 24.44
N LEU A 191 -1.91 5.33 23.51
CA LEU A 191 -1.67 6.32 22.45
C LEU A 191 -2.80 6.34 21.42
N TRP A 192 -3.33 5.17 21.06
CA TRP A 192 -4.51 5.06 20.21
C TRP A 192 -5.75 5.65 20.87
N ASP A 193 -5.99 5.32 22.15
CA ASP A 193 -7.12 5.79 22.94
C ASP A 193 -7.13 7.31 23.07
N TYR A 194 -5.97 7.91 23.34
CA TYR A 194 -5.80 9.37 23.36
C TYR A 194 -6.28 10.00 22.05
N ARG A 195 -5.89 9.43 20.91
CA ARG A 195 -6.31 9.94 19.59
C ARG A 195 -7.79 9.71 19.33
N ALA A 196 -8.32 8.55 19.72
CA ALA A 196 -9.74 8.24 19.61
C ALA A 196 -10.59 9.22 20.44
N ARG A 197 -10.20 9.54 21.68
CA ARG A 197 -10.86 10.55 22.52
C ARG A 197 -10.87 11.93 21.87
N LYS A 198 -9.74 12.36 21.31
CA LYS A 198 -9.64 13.63 20.59
C LYS A 198 -10.58 13.69 19.39
N PHE A 199 -10.74 12.57 18.69
CA PHE A 199 -11.60 12.48 17.51
C PHE A 199 -13.10 12.43 17.85
N TYR A 200 -13.50 11.55 18.77
CA TYR A 200 -14.92 11.42 19.14
C TYR A 200 -15.41 12.56 20.03
N GLY A 201 -14.52 13.22 20.77
CA GLY A 201 -14.85 14.26 21.74
C GLY A 201 -15.84 13.75 22.78
N ASP A 202 -16.88 14.54 23.05
CA ASP A 202 -17.94 14.23 24.02
C ASP A 202 -18.72 12.94 23.66
N ARG A 203 -18.63 12.47 22.41
CA ARG A 203 -19.29 11.25 21.94
C ARG A 203 -18.44 9.99 22.15
N TYR A 204 -17.25 10.10 22.76
CA TYR A 204 -16.32 8.97 22.93
C TYR A 204 -16.94 7.80 23.69
N ASP A 205 -17.75 8.07 24.72
CA ASP A 205 -18.40 7.02 25.51
C ASP A 205 -19.52 6.32 24.72
N PHE A 206 -20.12 7.01 23.75
CA PHE A 206 -21.16 6.48 22.84
C PHE A 206 -20.60 5.98 21.50
N ARG A 207 -19.27 5.90 21.35
CA ARG A 207 -18.61 5.62 20.06
C ARG A 207 -19.03 4.29 19.42
N LYS A 208 -19.43 3.30 20.20
CA LYS A 208 -19.93 2.01 19.68
C LYS A 208 -21.14 2.23 18.75
N ASN A 209 -22.07 3.10 19.15
CA ASN A 209 -23.25 3.42 18.34
C ASN A 209 -22.86 4.18 17.06
N LEU A 210 -21.88 5.07 17.16
CA LEU A 210 -21.35 5.79 16.00
C LEU A 210 -20.68 4.84 14.99
N MET A 211 -19.89 3.88 15.48
CA MET A 211 -19.24 2.87 14.63
C MET A 211 -20.27 1.97 13.94
N ASP A 212 -21.30 1.52 14.66
CA ASP A 212 -22.35 0.68 14.07
C ASP A 212 -23.13 1.48 13.00
N TRP A 213 -23.40 2.76 13.24
CA TRP A 213 -24.00 3.65 12.26
C TRP A 213 -23.09 3.87 11.03
N ASP A 214 -21.81 4.20 11.24
CA ASP A 214 -20.81 4.35 10.17
C ASP A 214 -20.78 3.10 9.28
N TYR A 215 -20.74 1.92 9.90
CA TYR A 215 -20.75 0.66 9.15
C TYR A 215 -22.04 0.48 8.35
N HIS A 216 -23.20 0.59 9.00
CA HIS A 216 -24.46 0.25 8.34
C HIS A 216 -24.85 1.23 7.25
N MET A 217 -24.61 2.52 7.48
CA MET A 217 -24.95 3.57 6.53
C MET A 217 -23.90 3.66 5.42
N ARG A 218 -22.61 3.65 5.75
CA ARG A 218 -21.56 4.09 4.82
C ARG A 218 -20.80 2.92 4.18
N LEU A 219 -20.59 1.82 4.90
CA LEU A 219 -19.87 0.65 4.37
C LEU A 219 -20.79 -0.45 3.85
N SER A 220 -21.81 -0.88 4.60
CA SER A 220 -22.65 -2.02 4.19
C SER A 220 -23.73 -1.64 3.16
N GLY A 221 -24.03 -0.34 3.06
CA GLY A 221 -25.09 0.20 2.19
C GLY A 221 -26.52 -0.23 2.57
N LYS A 222 -26.72 -1.04 3.62
CA LYS A 222 -28.03 -1.59 4.00
C LYS A 222 -29.03 -0.51 4.46
N GLY A 223 -28.54 0.60 5.01
CA GLY A 223 -29.36 1.75 5.43
C GLY A 223 -29.44 2.90 4.41
N ALA A 224 -28.67 2.84 3.31
CA ALA A 224 -28.54 3.95 2.36
C ALA A 224 -29.72 4.09 1.36
N LYS A 225 -30.84 3.40 1.60
CA LYS A 225 -32.03 3.50 0.72
C LYS A 225 -32.76 4.83 0.87
N GLU A 226 -32.58 5.54 1.99
CA GLU A 226 -33.38 6.73 2.32
C GLU A 226 -32.57 8.03 2.35
N ASP A 227 -31.23 7.97 2.49
CA ASP A 227 -30.38 9.18 2.54
C ASP A 227 -29.69 9.42 1.18
N PRO A 228 -30.04 10.50 0.44
CA PRO A 228 -29.42 10.82 -0.84
C PRO A 228 -27.93 11.17 -0.71
N ASN A 229 -27.45 11.56 0.47
CA ASN A 229 -26.10 12.07 0.69
C ASN A 229 -25.06 10.99 1.05
N VAL A 230 -25.49 9.75 1.28
CA VAL A 230 -24.59 8.64 1.63
C VAL A 230 -24.14 7.87 0.39
N ILE A 231 -22.83 7.66 0.24
CA ILE A 231 -22.28 6.82 -0.82
C ILE A 231 -22.78 5.39 -0.60
N LYS A 232 -23.51 4.86 -1.59
CA LYS A 232 -24.06 3.50 -1.54
C LYS A 232 -22.91 2.50 -1.72
N SER A 233 -22.30 2.05 -0.64
CA SER A 233 -21.42 0.89 -0.69
C SER A 233 -22.24 -0.40 -0.55
N SER A 234 -22.90 -0.84 -1.62
CA SER A 234 -23.61 -2.14 -1.64
C SER A 234 -22.64 -3.35 -1.70
N LYS A 235 -21.33 -3.08 -1.66
CA LYS A 235 -20.26 -3.99 -2.05
C LYS A 235 -19.29 -4.33 -0.93
N SER A 236 -19.48 -3.85 0.31
CA SER A 236 -18.45 -4.03 1.32
C SER A 236 -18.34 -5.48 1.79
N ILE A 237 -17.28 -6.14 1.32
CA ILE A 237 -16.74 -7.40 1.83
C ILE A 237 -16.05 -7.21 3.20
N VAL A 238 -15.96 -5.97 3.68
CA VAL A 238 -15.55 -5.68 5.06
C VAL A 238 -16.65 -6.15 6.01
N HIS A 239 -16.33 -7.14 6.83
CA HIS A 239 -17.26 -7.67 7.81
C HIS A 239 -17.41 -6.72 9.01
N HIS A 240 -18.63 -6.58 9.53
CA HIS A 240 -18.95 -5.70 10.67
C HIS A 240 -18.05 -5.93 11.88
N VAL A 241 -17.80 -7.20 12.22
CA VAL A 241 -16.94 -7.56 13.36
C VAL A 241 -15.52 -7.03 13.21
N HIS A 242 -14.94 -7.12 12.01
CA HIS A 242 -13.59 -6.64 11.74
C HIS A 242 -13.54 -5.10 11.80
N PHE A 243 -14.50 -4.43 11.16
CA PHE A 243 -14.61 -2.97 11.21
C PHE A 243 -14.76 -2.46 12.64
N ARG A 244 -15.71 -3.02 13.40
CA ARG A 244 -15.98 -2.63 14.79
C ARG A 244 -14.79 -2.91 15.70
N ARG A 245 -14.13 -4.06 15.55
CA ARG A 245 -12.93 -4.40 16.32
C ARG A 245 -11.80 -3.42 16.06
N TRP A 246 -11.53 -3.11 14.79
CA TRP A 246 -10.49 -2.14 14.42
C TRP A 246 -10.81 -0.74 14.96
N ARG A 247 -12.05 -0.25 14.81
CA ARG A 247 -12.47 1.05 15.38
C ARG A 247 -12.44 1.10 16.91
N MET A 248 -12.50 -0.05 17.59
CA MET A 248 -12.49 -0.14 19.05
C MET A 248 -11.11 -0.37 19.67
N ALA A 249 -10.19 -1.01 18.94
CA ALA A 249 -8.91 -1.48 19.50
C ALA A 249 -7.70 -1.32 18.56
N GLY A 250 -7.90 -0.84 17.33
CA GLY A 250 -6.83 -0.60 16.36
C GLY A 250 -6.25 -1.85 15.67
N ASN A 251 -6.73 -3.06 15.98
CA ASN A 251 -6.30 -4.29 15.32
C ASN A 251 -7.21 -4.64 14.14
N SER A 252 -6.64 -4.75 12.94
CA SER A 252 -7.37 -4.97 11.69
C SER A 252 -7.50 -6.45 11.31
N CYS A 253 -6.46 -7.23 11.59
CA CYS A 253 -6.34 -8.62 11.16
C CYS A 253 -5.88 -9.46 12.34
N GLU A 254 -6.56 -10.55 12.62
CA GLU A 254 -6.11 -11.48 13.65
C GLU A 254 -6.18 -12.90 13.13
N PHE A 255 -5.11 -13.64 13.39
CA PHE A 255 -4.95 -14.97 12.82
C PHE A 255 -4.96 -16.02 13.91
N ARG A 256 -5.97 -16.90 13.86
CA ARG A 256 -6.09 -18.07 14.75
C ARG A 256 -6.07 -17.62 16.22
N ASP A 257 -5.41 -18.37 17.09
CA ASP A 257 -5.29 -18.09 18.53
C ASP A 257 -4.03 -17.30 18.89
N LYS A 258 -3.50 -16.50 17.95
CA LYS A 258 -2.35 -15.63 18.21
C LYS A 258 -2.74 -14.53 19.20
N LYS A 259 -1.83 -14.21 20.12
CA LYS A 259 -1.98 -13.09 21.07
C LYS A 259 -1.25 -11.87 20.54
N TYR A 260 -1.96 -10.75 20.49
CA TYR A 260 -1.43 -9.45 20.08
C TYR A 260 -1.28 -8.60 21.35
N ASN A 261 -0.06 -8.43 21.82
CA ASN A 261 0.26 -7.80 23.10
C ASN A 261 1.53 -6.94 23.06
N ALA A 262 2.25 -6.94 21.94
CA ALA A 262 3.42 -6.11 21.73
C ALA A 262 3.04 -4.86 20.91
N PRO A 263 3.59 -3.67 21.18
CA PRO A 263 3.20 -2.47 20.46
C PRO A 263 3.70 -2.49 19.01
N ASN A 264 2.82 -2.19 18.04
CA ASN A 264 3.27 -1.89 16.69
C ASN A 264 3.88 -0.49 16.62
N ARG A 265 5.17 -0.39 16.94
CA ARG A 265 5.93 0.86 16.97
C ARG A 265 5.97 1.57 15.62
N THR A 266 5.75 0.84 14.54
CA THR A 266 5.73 1.42 13.19
C THR A 266 4.52 2.31 12.97
N LEU A 267 3.49 2.23 13.83
CA LEU A 267 2.33 3.14 13.83
C LEU A 267 2.47 4.30 14.84
N MET A 268 3.66 4.48 15.41
CA MET A 268 3.93 5.49 16.42
C MET A 268 4.95 6.47 15.89
N SER A 269 4.68 7.77 16.03
CA SER A 269 5.68 8.80 15.74
C SER A 269 5.42 10.08 16.52
N THR A 270 6.39 10.98 16.47
CA THR A 270 6.24 12.36 16.89
C THR A 270 5.39 13.11 15.87
N ILE A 271 4.14 13.39 16.24
CA ILE A 271 3.17 14.09 15.39
C ILE A 271 3.01 15.55 15.85
N ALA A 272 2.71 16.44 14.90
CA ALA A 272 2.28 17.79 15.24
C ALA A 272 0.93 17.72 15.97
N SER A 273 0.86 18.36 17.13
CA SER A 273 -0.34 18.54 17.93
C SER A 273 -0.52 20.02 18.24
N ARG A 274 -1.70 20.41 18.73
CA ARG A 274 -1.98 21.79 19.14
C ARG A 274 -2.22 21.82 20.63
N LEU A 275 -1.44 22.62 21.34
CA LEU A 275 -1.72 22.95 22.73
C LEU A 275 -2.86 23.96 22.74
N VAL A 276 -3.96 23.64 23.43
CA VAL A 276 -5.05 24.60 23.64
C VAL A 276 -4.65 25.49 24.81
N GLN A 277 -4.41 26.78 24.53
CA GLN A 277 -4.03 27.75 25.55
C GLN A 277 -5.22 28.56 26.04
N HIS A 278 -6.09 28.97 25.12
CA HIS A 278 -7.34 29.66 25.43
C HIS A 278 -8.38 29.35 24.36
N ARG A 279 -9.66 29.63 24.67
CA ARG A 279 -10.73 29.65 23.69
C ARG A 279 -11.03 31.11 23.34
N ASP A 280 -11.17 31.42 22.06
CA ASP A 280 -11.55 32.76 21.64
C ASP A 280 -13.04 33.05 21.90
N ARG A 281 -13.50 34.26 21.54
CA ARG A 281 -14.90 34.68 21.70
C ARG A 281 -15.90 33.81 20.93
N ASN A 282 -15.42 33.07 19.92
CA ASN A 282 -16.21 32.14 19.12
C ASN A 282 -16.09 30.69 19.63
N LEU A 283 -15.52 30.51 20.84
CA LEU A 283 -15.23 29.22 21.46
C LEU A 283 -14.22 28.36 20.68
N GLU A 284 -13.48 28.94 19.73
CA GLU A 284 -12.43 28.22 19.02
C GLU A 284 -11.19 28.10 19.89
N ALA A 285 -10.68 26.88 20.02
CA ALA A 285 -9.42 26.62 20.71
C ALA A 285 -8.23 27.23 19.93
N LYS A 286 -7.59 28.24 20.52
CA LYS A 286 -6.33 28.82 20.05
C LYS A 286 -5.17 28.35 20.91
N GLY A 287 -4.01 28.21 20.28
CA GLY A 287 -2.74 27.96 20.96
C GLY A 287 -1.65 27.47 20.02
N SER A 288 -0.49 27.17 20.59
CA SER A 288 0.72 26.85 19.85
C SER A 288 0.71 25.44 19.26
N SER A 289 1.37 25.29 18.12
CA SER A 289 1.71 23.96 17.60
C SER A 289 2.85 23.39 18.43
N ILE A 290 2.66 22.17 18.93
CA ILE A 290 3.66 21.40 19.68
C ILE A 290 3.90 20.08 18.94
N THR A 291 5.02 19.42 19.18
CA THR A 291 5.24 18.05 18.72
C THR A 291 5.05 17.10 19.90
N ALA A 292 4.33 16.00 19.69
CA ALA A 292 4.06 15.01 20.72
C ALA A 292 4.20 13.61 20.15
N TYR A 293 4.83 12.71 20.90
CA TYR A 293 4.88 11.30 20.54
C TYR A 293 3.47 10.67 20.69
N GLY A 294 2.99 10.00 19.65
CA GLY A 294 1.64 9.45 19.64
C GLY A 294 1.36 8.47 18.51
N TYR A 295 0.11 8.01 18.46
CA TYR A 295 -0.36 7.12 17.41
C TYR A 295 -0.55 7.89 16.09
N PHE A 296 0.23 7.50 15.08
CA PHE A 296 0.27 8.12 13.76
C PHE A 296 -0.70 7.44 12.77
N GLY A 297 -1.09 6.18 13.00
CA GLY A 297 -2.03 5.41 12.15
C GLY A 297 -3.44 5.98 12.03
N ASP A 298 -4.24 5.48 11.09
CA ASP A 298 -5.63 5.93 10.94
C ASP A 298 -6.52 5.42 12.09
N ILE A 299 -7.57 6.16 12.42
CA ILE A 299 -8.63 5.71 13.33
C ILE A 299 -10.02 5.71 12.68
N GLN A 300 -10.20 6.33 11.51
CA GLN A 300 -11.47 6.41 10.77
C GLN A 300 -11.59 5.33 9.71
N ASN A 301 -10.59 5.21 8.84
CA ASN A 301 -10.64 4.32 7.69
C ASN A 301 -9.72 3.10 7.92
N PRO A 302 -10.27 1.88 7.90
CA PRO A 302 -9.48 0.67 8.09
C PRO A 302 -8.59 0.39 6.88
N PRO A 303 -7.52 -0.42 7.03
CA PRO A 303 -6.54 -0.72 5.98
C PRO A 303 -7.06 -1.67 4.88
N TYR A 304 -8.36 -1.95 4.82
CA TYR A 304 -8.92 -2.96 3.92
C TYR A 304 -8.98 -2.50 2.46
N GLY A 305 -9.02 -1.19 2.20
CA GLY A 305 -9.02 -0.64 0.83
C GLY A 305 -7.81 -1.07 0.02
N SER A 306 -6.63 -1.18 0.65
CA SER A 306 -5.37 -1.50 -0.04
C SER A 306 -5.33 -2.89 -0.68
N PHE A 307 -5.82 -3.90 0.04
CA PHE A 307 -5.61 -5.31 -0.35
C PHE A 307 -6.89 -6.16 -0.25
N GLY A 308 -7.98 -5.66 0.34
CA GLY A 308 -9.12 -6.46 0.74
C GLY A 308 -10.40 -6.26 -0.08
N GLU A 309 -10.43 -5.29 -1.00
CA GLU A 309 -11.65 -4.92 -1.74
C GLU A 309 -11.71 -5.51 -3.16
N GLU A 310 -10.57 -5.93 -3.71
CA GLU A 310 -10.46 -6.55 -5.03
C GLU A 310 -9.71 -7.87 -4.89
N ALA A 311 -10.04 -8.89 -5.69
CA ALA A 311 -9.27 -10.15 -5.73
C ALA A 311 -8.65 -10.35 -7.11
N TRP A 312 -7.42 -10.85 -7.12
CA TRP A 312 -6.68 -11.15 -8.34
C TRP A 312 -6.80 -12.63 -8.71
N GLY A 313 -7.04 -12.90 -9.99
CA GLY A 313 -7.37 -14.24 -10.49
C GLY A 313 -8.88 -14.48 -10.50
N GLU A 314 -9.40 -14.91 -11.65
CA GLU A 314 -10.85 -15.05 -11.85
C GLU A 314 -11.48 -16.12 -10.94
N GLU A 315 -10.79 -17.23 -10.74
CA GLU A 315 -11.25 -18.31 -9.87
C GLU A 315 -11.30 -17.89 -8.39
N GLU A 316 -10.22 -17.28 -7.90
CA GLU A 316 -10.16 -16.77 -6.53
C GLU A 316 -11.18 -15.66 -6.31
N ARG A 317 -11.37 -14.75 -7.28
CA ARG A 317 -12.42 -13.72 -7.22
C ARG A 317 -13.80 -14.34 -7.06
N ARG A 318 -14.13 -15.35 -7.87
CA ARG A 318 -15.42 -16.07 -7.80
C ARG A 318 -15.61 -16.74 -6.45
N ARG A 319 -14.56 -17.36 -5.90
CA ARG A 319 -14.58 -18.03 -4.59
C ARG A 319 -14.77 -17.03 -3.45
N LEU A 320 -13.92 -15.99 -3.39
CA LEU A 320 -13.85 -15.02 -2.29
C LEU A 320 -15.09 -14.12 -2.24
N PHE A 321 -15.61 -13.69 -3.38
CA PHE A 321 -16.78 -12.81 -3.44
C PHE A 321 -18.11 -13.56 -3.49
N LYS A 322 -18.10 -14.89 -3.28
CA LYS A 322 -19.32 -15.70 -3.22
C LYS A 322 -20.21 -15.26 -2.05
N LYS A 323 -21.49 -15.03 -2.35
CA LYS A 323 -22.51 -14.68 -1.34
C LYS A 323 -23.42 -15.87 -1.01
N ILE A 324 -23.79 -16.00 0.26
CA ILE A 324 -24.89 -16.85 0.75
C ILE A 324 -25.78 -15.97 1.63
N ASN A 325 -27.10 -16.07 1.49
CA ASN A 325 -28.05 -15.27 2.28
C ASN A 325 -27.75 -13.75 2.25
N LYS A 326 -27.37 -13.23 1.07
CA LYS A 326 -26.99 -11.81 0.84
C LYS A 326 -25.78 -11.34 1.64
N GLN A 327 -24.96 -12.25 2.18
CA GLN A 327 -23.72 -11.95 2.88
C GLN A 327 -22.55 -12.64 2.19
N TYR A 328 -21.37 -12.01 2.17
CA TYR A 328 -20.15 -12.64 1.68
C TYR A 328 -19.75 -13.79 2.60
N GLN A 329 -19.30 -14.90 2.03
CA GLN A 329 -18.73 -16.01 2.80
C GLN A 329 -17.34 -15.69 3.34
N HIS A 330 -16.58 -14.91 2.58
CA HIS A 330 -15.25 -14.47 2.95
C HIS A 330 -15.24 -12.99 3.29
N THR A 331 -14.18 -12.57 3.97
CA THR A 331 -13.99 -11.21 4.45
C THR A 331 -12.89 -10.48 3.68
N ALA A 332 -12.82 -9.16 3.83
CA ALA A 332 -11.71 -8.36 3.32
C ALA A 332 -10.33 -8.84 3.82
N VAL A 333 -10.27 -9.47 5.00
CA VAL A 333 -9.04 -10.07 5.55
C VAL A 333 -8.63 -11.29 4.72
N ASP A 334 -9.59 -12.14 4.34
CA ASP A 334 -9.35 -13.32 3.50
C ASP A 334 -8.88 -12.93 2.10
N VAL A 335 -9.51 -11.90 1.52
CA VAL A 335 -9.09 -11.31 0.24
C VAL A 335 -7.68 -10.75 0.34
N SER A 336 -7.38 -9.97 1.38
CA SER A 336 -6.04 -9.41 1.59
C SER A 336 -4.99 -10.51 1.69
N LYS A 337 -5.31 -11.60 2.41
CA LYS A 337 -4.43 -12.77 2.52
C LYS A 337 -4.22 -13.45 1.18
N SER A 338 -5.27 -13.67 0.39
CA SER A 338 -5.17 -14.30 -0.93
C SER A 338 -4.32 -13.45 -1.88
N ASN A 339 -4.58 -12.15 -1.95
CA ASN A 339 -3.83 -11.22 -2.80
C ASN A 339 -2.34 -11.14 -2.44
N LEU A 340 -2.01 -10.97 -1.15
CA LEU A 340 -0.61 -10.92 -0.73
C LEU A 340 0.08 -12.27 -0.94
N THR A 341 -0.63 -13.38 -0.77
CA THR A 341 -0.10 -14.73 -1.11
C THR A 341 0.24 -14.80 -2.59
N TYR A 342 -0.67 -14.36 -3.46
CA TYR A 342 -0.47 -14.30 -4.91
C TYR A 342 0.72 -13.42 -5.29
N PHE A 343 0.78 -12.19 -4.78
CA PHE A 343 1.87 -11.26 -5.06
C PHE A 343 3.22 -11.81 -4.61
N MET A 344 3.30 -12.25 -3.35
CA MET A 344 4.56 -12.73 -2.77
C MET A 344 5.01 -14.08 -3.33
N ALA A 345 4.08 -14.92 -3.81
CA ALA A 345 4.42 -16.16 -4.52
C ALA A 345 5.06 -15.85 -5.88
N ALA A 346 4.49 -14.92 -6.64
CA ALA A 346 5.08 -14.47 -7.91
C ALA A 346 6.48 -13.88 -7.70
N LEU A 347 6.66 -13.03 -6.68
CA LEU A 347 7.97 -12.49 -6.29
C LEU A 347 8.96 -13.60 -5.90
N ALA A 348 8.55 -14.56 -5.07
CA ALA A 348 9.39 -15.65 -4.59
C ALA A 348 9.90 -16.55 -5.72
N SER A 349 9.09 -16.76 -6.77
CA SER A 349 9.49 -17.55 -7.95
C SER A 349 10.75 -17.02 -8.63
N ARG A 350 10.99 -15.71 -8.53
CA ARG A 350 12.16 -15.03 -9.11
C ARG A 350 13.30 -14.89 -8.11
N LEU A 351 12.99 -14.66 -6.84
CA LEU A 351 13.95 -14.51 -5.73
C LEU A 351 14.77 -15.76 -5.41
N GLY A 352 14.37 -16.95 -5.90
CA GLY A 352 15.09 -18.19 -5.58
C GLY A 352 14.92 -18.51 -4.10
N GLY A 353 13.82 -19.18 -3.74
CA GLY A 353 13.52 -19.52 -2.36
C GLY A 353 14.59 -20.40 -1.69
N SER A 354 14.65 -20.34 -0.36
CA SER A 354 15.40 -21.34 0.42
C SER A 354 14.74 -22.70 0.23
N GLN A 355 15.48 -23.65 -0.33
CA GLN A 355 15.04 -25.03 -0.40
C GLN A 355 15.51 -25.69 0.90
N LYS A 356 14.56 -26.19 1.71
CA LYS A 356 14.92 -27.13 2.78
C LYS A 356 15.32 -28.43 2.10
N VAL A 357 16.61 -28.70 2.02
CA VAL A 357 17.09 -30.00 1.57
C VAL A 357 17.10 -30.90 2.81
N CYS A 358 16.21 -31.89 2.81
CA CYS A 358 16.26 -32.95 3.82
C CYS A 358 17.11 -34.08 3.27
N HIS A 359 18.26 -34.32 3.88
CA HIS A 359 19.04 -35.53 3.64
C HIS A 359 18.57 -36.60 4.62
N CYS A 360 18.01 -37.68 4.08
CA CYS A 360 17.61 -38.85 4.85
C CYS A 360 18.69 -39.92 4.62
N ALA A 361 19.43 -40.27 5.67
CA ALA A 361 20.32 -41.43 5.68
C ALA A 361 19.65 -42.56 6.47
N MET A 362 19.70 -43.78 5.94
CA MET A 362 19.19 -44.97 6.61
C MET A 362 20.36 -45.92 6.86
N ASP A 363 20.57 -46.27 8.12
CA ASP A 363 21.57 -47.26 8.53
C ASP A 363 20.88 -48.40 9.28
N VAL A 364 21.34 -49.63 9.09
CA VAL A 364 20.84 -50.80 9.84
C VAL A 364 21.88 -51.15 10.89
N ASP A 365 21.48 -51.17 12.17
CA ASP A 365 22.38 -51.60 13.23
C ASP A 365 22.61 -53.12 13.22
N GLU A 366 23.64 -53.58 13.93
CA GLU A 366 24.01 -55.00 14.03
C GLU A 366 22.89 -55.88 14.63
N GLY A 367 21.86 -55.28 15.23
CA GLY A 367 20.66 -55.94 15.74
C GLY A 367 19.47 -55.94 14.78
N GLY A 368 19.65 -55.46 13.54
CA GLY A 368 18.62 -55.43 12.50
C GLY A 368 17.62 -54.28 12.60
N ARG A 369 17.86 -53.26 13.44
CA ARG A 369 17.00 -52.07 13.51
C ARG A 369 17.45 -51.01 12.53
N VAL A 370 16.50 -50.46 11.78
CA VAL A 370 16.74 -49.35 10.84
C VAL A 370 16.73 -48.02 11.59
N ARG A 371 17.87 -47.32 11.60
CA ARG A 371 18.01 -45.95 12.08
C ARG A 371 17.89 -44.99 10.89
N VAL A 372 16.92 -44.08 10.96
CA VAL A 372 16.76 -43.00 9.98
C VAL A 372 17.31 -41.71 10.57
N THR A 373 18.36 -41.16 9.97
CA THR A 373 18.92 -39.86 10.32
C THR A 373 18.41 -38.83 9.32
N ILE A 374 17.62 -37.86 9.79
CA ILE A 374 17.14 -36.75 8.98
C ILE A 374 17.99 -35.52 9.33
N ALA A 375 18.90 -35.15 8.45
CA ALA A 375 19.61 -33.89 8.51
C ALA A 375 18.87 -32.86 7.65
N ALA A 376 18.31 -31.84 8.29
CA ALA A 376 17.71 -30.70 7.60
C ALA A 376 18.75 -29.58 7.53
N GLU A 377 19.32 -29.36 6.35
CA GLU A 377 20.25 -28.24 6.14
C GLU A 377 19.52 -27.10 5.42
N LYS A 378 19.60 -25.90 5.99
CA LYS A 378 19.10 -24.70 5.30
C LYS A 378 20.13 -24.28 4.26
N GLN A 379 19.98 -24.76 3.03
CA GLN A 379 20.71 -24.14 1.92
C GLN A 379 20.06 -22.79 1.61
N HIS A 380 20.80 -21.72 1.94
CA HIS A 380 20.49 -20.38 1.49
C HIS A 380 20.97 -20.27 0.03
N LYS A 381 20.07 -20.30 -0.95
CA LYS A 381 20.42 -19.85 -2.30
C LYS A 381 20.83 -18.38 -2.18
N VAL A 382 22.07 -18.08 -2.55
CA VAL A 382 22.51 -16.69 -2.70
C VAL A 382 21.57 -16.05 -3.72
N LEU A 383 20.96 -14.92 -3.36
CA LEU A 383 20.07 -14.09 -4.19
C LEU A 383 20.84 -13.45 -5.37
N SER A 384 21.68 -14.19 -6.08
CA SER A 384 22.66 -13.62 -7.02
C SER A 384 22.05 -13.20 -8.37
N GLY A 385 20.81 -13.57 -8.72
CA GLY A 385 20.27 -13.31 -10.07
C GLY A 385 18.80 -12.88 -10.22
N ALA A 386 18.10 -12.54 -9.14
CA ALA A 386 16.65 -12.74 -9.13
C ALA A 386 15.70 -11.64 -9.67
N LEU A 387 15.98 -10.35 -9.48
CA LEU A 387 15.09 -9.26 -9.96
C LEU A 387 15.79 -8.43 -11.05
N GLY A 388 16.40 -9.09 -12.03
CA GLY A 388 16.98 -8.43 -13.19
C GLY A 388 15.97 -7.47 -13.83
N GLY A 389 16.41 -6.23 -14.07
CA GLY A 389 15.57 -5.19 -14.66
C GLY A 389 14.71 -4.39 -13.68
N VAL A 390 14.68 -4.69 -12.37
CA VAL A 390 13.87 -3.90 -11.40
C VAL A 390 14.69 -2.84 -10.67
N THR A 391 14.15 -1.64 -10.52
CA THR A 391 14.71 -0.56 -9.69
C THR A 391 13.63 0.09 -8.84
N LEU A 392 13.78 0.10 -7.51
CA LEU A 392 12.86 0.79 -6.61
C LEU A 392 13.56 2.00 -6.01
N LYS A 393 13.12 3.20 -6.37
CA LYS A 393 13.73 4.44 -5.92
C LYS A 393 12.86 5.15 -4.90
N PHE A 394 13.45 5.64 -3.82
CA PHE A 394 12.73 6.22 -2.68
C PHE A 394 13.02 7.72 -2.55
N GLY A 395 11.97 8.51 -2.31
CA GLY A 395 12.02 9.96 -2.16
C GLY A 395 11.13 10.47 -1.03
N THR A 396 11.53 11.57 -0.40
CA THR A 396 10.74 12.30 0.61
C THR A 396 11.08 13.79 0.63
N GLY A 397 10.48 14.53 1.56
CA GLY A 397 10.64 15.97 1.76
C GLY A 397 9.55 16.81 1.07
N ASP A 398 9.65 18.13 1.12
CA ASP A 398 8.55 19.02 0.67
C ASP A 398 8.30 19.08 -0.83
N LYS A 399 9.29 18.69 -1.65
CA LYS A 399 9.20 18.71 -3.11
C LYS A 399 9.61 17.39 -3.70
N ILE A 400 8.90 16.98 -4.74
CA ILE A 400 9.22 15.81 -5.54
C ILE A 400 10.41 16.16 -6.44
N ARG A 401 11.61 15.79 -6.02
CA ARG A 401 12.83 16.05 -6.80
C ARG A 401 12.91 15.10 -7.97
N SER A 402 13.44 15.54 -9.10
CA SER A 402 13.85 14.66 -10.20
C SER A 402 15.17 15.15 -10.78
N LYS A 403 16.01 14.24 -11.28
CA LYS A 403 17.19 14.63 -12.06
C LYS A 403 16.73 15.21 -13.41
N ARG A 404 17.47 16.18 -13.95
CA ARG A 404 17.16 16.81 -15.23
C ARG A 404 17.15 15.80 -16.39
N ASP A 405 18.03 14.81 -16.33
CA ASP A 405 18.17 13.77 -17.37
C ASP A 405 17.42 12.47 -17.01
N ALA A 406 16.46 12.55 -16.09
CA ALA A 406 15.65 11.38 -15.74
C ALA A 406 14.71 11.00 -16.90
N ALA A 407 14.58 9.70 -17.14
CA ALA A 407 13.60 9.20 -18.11
C ALA A 407 12.18 9.64 -17.73
N ALA A 408 11.35 9.85 -18.75
CA ALA A 408 9.94 10.15 -18.55
C ALA A 408 9.23 9.00 -17.81
N TYR A 409 8.28 9.34 -16.94
CA TYR A 409 7.38 8.37 -16.33
C TYR A 409 6.30 7.96 -17.33
N ASP A 410 6.02 6.67 -17.44
CA ASP A 410 4.90 6.11 -18.21
C ASP A 410 3.58 6.25 -17.43
N ALA A 411 3.66 6.13 -16.11
CA ALA A 411 2.51 6.29 -15.21
C ALA A 411 2.89 7.08 -13.95
N VAL A 412 2.01 8.01 -13.55
CA VAL A 412 2.08 8.73 -12.28
C VAL A 412 0.80 8.45 -11.51
N ILE A 413 0.91 8.03 -10.26
CA ILE A 413 -0.24 7.87 -9.36
C ILE A 413 -0.11 8.80 -8.15
N VAL A 414 -1.20 9.49 -7.81
CA VAL A 414 -1.30 10.38 -6.65
C VAL A 414 -2.38 9.84 -5.71
N GLY A 415 -2.01 9.59 -4.45
CA GLY A 415 -2.95 9.16 -3.41
C GLY A 415 -3.96 10.23 -3.03
N CYS A 416 -5.13 9.83 -2.53
CA CYS A 416 -6.27 10.72 -2.37
C CYS A 416 -6.03 11.84 -1.33
N ARG A 417 -5.20 11.56 -0.32
CA ARG A 417 -4.80 12.52 0.73
C ARG A 417 -4.09 13.73 0.14
N ASP A 418 -3.18 13.46 -0.76
CA ASP A 418 -2.23 14.43 -1.30
C ASP A 418 -2.54 14.74 -2.76
N ALA A 419 -3.82 14.63 -3.16
CA ALA A 419 -4.28 14.97 -4.52
C ALA A 419 -3.93 16.41 -4.93
N HIS A 420 -3.68 17.31 -3.98
CA HIS A 420 -3.16 18.66 -4.24
C HIS A 420 -1.75 18.66 -4.87
N LEU A 421 -0.96 17.61 -4.69
CA LEU A 421 0.36 17.41 -5.30
C LEU A 421 0.30 17.13 -6.81
N VAL A 422 -0.89 16.99 -7.40
CA VAL A 422 -1.05 17.06 -8.86
C VAL A 422 -0.40 18.34 -9.41
N ARG A 423 -0.39 19.44 -8.64
CA ARG A 423 0.28 20.70 -9.00
C ARG A 423 1.80 20.62 -9.15
N GLU A 424 2.44 19.60 -8.58
CA GLU A 424 3.89 19.40 -8.70
C GLU A 424 4.24 18.63 -9.98
N THR A 425 3.26 17.98 -10.63
CA THR A 425 3.48 17.15 -11.82
C THR A 425 4.04 17.87 -13.05
N PRO A 426 3.79 19.18 -13.30
CA PRO A 426 4.44 19.90 -14.40
C PRO A 426 5.97 19.96 -14.29
N GLY A 427 6.50 19.92 -13.06
CA GLY A 427 7.95 19.91 -12.80
C GLY A 427 8.61 18.53 -12.95
N LEU A 428 7.83 17.50 -13.29
CA LEU A 428 8.30 16.12 -13.39
C LEU A 428 8.57 15.71 -14.84
N PRO A 429 9.47 14.74 -15.09
CA PRO A 429 9.68 14.17 -16.42
C PRO A 429 8.44 13.36 -16.83
N CYS A 430 7.50 14.04 -17.44
CA CYS A 430 6.29 13.45 -18.04
C CYS A 430 6.22 13.92 -19.49
N ASP A 431 5.83 13.04 -20.40
CA ASP A 431 5.60 13.34 -21.81
C ASP A 431 4.13 13.10 -22.19
N SER A 432 3.77 13.28 -23.45
CA SER A 432 2.39 13.09 -23.94
C SER A 432 1.89 11.64 -23.81
N SER A 433 2.78 10.67 -23.59
CA SER A 433 2.42 9.28 -23.34
C SER A 433 2.23 8.96 -21.85
N THR A 434 2.66 9.84 -20.95
CA THR A 434 2.44 9.68 -19.51
C THR A 434 0.97 9.69 -19.17
N THR A 435 0.55 8.72 -18.36
CA THR A 435 -0.80 8.69 -17.78
C THR A 435 -0.78 9.07 -16.30
N LEU A 436 -1.64 10.00 -15.89
CA LEU A 436 -1.86 10.38 -14.50
C LEU A 436 -3.09 9.68 -13.92
N TYR A 437 -2.92 9.06 -12.76
CA TYR A 437 -3.97 8.47 -11.95
C TYR A 437 -4.10 9.23 -10.64
N VAL A 438 -5.30 9.64 -10.28
CA VAL A 438 -5.59 10.25 -8.97
C VAL A 438 -6.60 9.38 -8.24
N GLU A 439 -6.22 8.89 -7.06
CA GLU A 439 -7.08 8.07 -6.22
C GLU A 439 -8.30 8.88 -5.73
N ARG A 440 -9.49 8.30 -5.88
CA ARG A 440 -10.73 8.94 -5.43
C ARG A 440 -10.93 8.77 -3.94
N CYS A 441 -11.70 9.67 -3.35
CA CYS A 441 -11.98 9.69 -1.91
C CYS A 441 -13.24 8.89 -1.51
N LYS A 442 -13.94 8.27 -2.48
CA LYS A 442 -15.25 7.61 -2.29
C LYS A 442 -15.23 6.40 -1.36
N ASN A 443 -14.07 5.76 -1.19
CA ASN A 443 -13.89 4.58 -0.33
C ASN A 443 -13.63 4.98 1.14
N LEU A 444 -13.51 6.27 1.43
CA LEU A 444 -13.36 6.76 2.78
C LEU A 444 -14.71 6.73 3.50
N VAL A 445 -14.71 6.20 4.72
CA VAL A 445 -15.92 5.96 5.51
C VAL A 445 -16.71 7.24 5.68
N GLU A 446 -16.09 8.37 6.03
CA GLU A 446 -16.83 9.60 6.37
C GLU A 446 -17.14 10.53 5.18
N VAL A 447 -16.83 10.09 3.95
CA VAL A 447 -17.06 10.89 2.75
C VAL A 447 -18.52 10.72 2.28
N THR A 448 -19.20 11.85 2.09
CA THR A 448 -20.55 11.92 1.51
C THR A 448 -20.47 11.98 -0.01
N LYS A 449 -21.59 11.81 -0.71
CA LYS A 449 -21.62 12.01 -2.18
C LYS A 449 -21.20 13.42 -2.57
N GLU A 450 -21.65 14.43 -1.84
CA GLU A 450 -21.27 15.83 -2.07
C GLU A 450 -19.78 16.05 -1.86
N HIS A 451 -19.19 15.46 -0.80
CA HIS A 451 -17.75 15.50 -0.57
C HIS A 451 -16.99 14.85 -1.72
N SER A 452 -17.44 13.68 -2.20
CA SER A 452 -16.81 12.98 -3.32
C SER A 452 -16.91 13.77 -4.62
N ALA A 453 -18.09 14.31 -4.95
CA ALA A 453 -18.29 15.12 -6.14
C ALA A 453 -17.46 16.42 -6.09
N SER A 454 -17.40 17.09 -4.93
CA SER A 454 -16.57 18.29 -4.75
C SER A 454 -15.08 17.96 -4.86
N PHE A 455 -14.64 16.82 -4.32
CA PHE A 455 -13.26 16.35 -4.45
C PHE A 455 -12.92 16.09 -5.92
N ASP A 456 -13.77 15.34 -6.63
CA ASP A 456 -13.56 15.03 -8.04
C ASP A 456 -13.55 16.31 -8.89
N ALA A 457 -14.49 17.26 -8.69
CA ALA A 457 -14.45 18.54 -9.38
C ALA A 457 -13.11 19.26 -9.20
N LYS A 458 -12.64 19.38 -7.95
CA LYS A 458 -11.36 20.04 -7.63
C LYS A 458 -10.15 19.31 -8.22
N VAL A 459 -10.13 17.99 -8.19
CA VAL A 459 -9.05 17.21 -8.83
C VAL A 459 -9.03 17.46 -10.34
N GLY A 460 -10.20 17.63 -10.97
CA GLY A 460 -10.31 17.92 -12.40
C GLY A 460 -9.74 19.29 -12.74
N ASP A 461 -10.04 20.29 -11.90
CA ASP A 461 -9.48 21.63 -12.04
C ASP A 461 -7.96 21.64 -11.83
N LEU A 462 -7.47 20.98 -10.78
CA LEU A 462 -6.04 20.84 -10.49
C LEU A 462 -5.28 20.17 -11.65
N ALA A 463 -5.84 19.09 -12.20
CA ALA A 463 -5.26 18.39 -13.34
C ALA A 463 -5.21 19.30 -14.58
N ARG A 464 -6.31 20.01 -14.88
CA ARG A 464 -6.37 20.94 -16.02
C ARG A 464 -5.39 22.10 -15.90
N GLU A 465 -5.32 22.71 -14.71
CA GLU A 465 -4.33 23.76 -14.38
C GLU A 465 -2.89 23.26 -14.53
N SER A 466 -2.66 21.96 -14.30
CA SER A 466 -1.35 21.31 -14.38
C SER A 466 -1.06 20.72 -15.76
N GLY A 467 -1.85 21.04 -16.79
CA GLY A 467 -1.60 20.61 -18.18
C GLY A 467 -2.08 19.20 -18.52
N TRP A 468 -3.01 18.64 -17.75
CA TRP A 468 -3.60 17.34 -18.02
C TRP A 468 -5.02 17.46 -18.61
N SER A 469 -5.39 16.49 -19.44
CA SER A 469 -6.74 16.29 -19.99
C SER A 469 -7.36 15.04 -19.40
N GLU A 470 -8.60 15.12 -18.96
CA GLU A 470 -9.33 13.95 -18.48
C GLU A 470 -9.72 13.04 -19.64
N VAL A 471 -9.75 11.73 -19.37
CA VAL A 471 -10.32 10.76 -20.31
C VAL A 471 -11.83 10.85 -20.19
N GLU A 472 -12.53 11.17 -21.29
CA GLU A 472 -13.97 10.91 -21.33
C GLU A 472 -14.17 9.42 -21.11
N THR A 473 -14.80 9.06 -19.99
CA THR A 473 -15.24 7.69 -19.74
C THR A 473 -16.19 7.30 -20.86
N VAL A 474 -15.69 6.58 -21.86
CA VAL A 474 -16.54 5.88 -22.82
C VAL A 474 -17.26 4.83 -21.98
N VAL A 475 -18.53 5.08 -21.69
CA VAL A 475 -19.44 4.05 -21.17
C VAL A 475 -19.45 2.96 -22.23
N ALA A 476 -18.76 1.85 -21.98
CA ALA A 476 -18.79 0.71 -22.88
C ALA A 476 -20.25 0.29 -23.05
N GLY A 477 -20.71 0.23 -24.30
CA GLY A 477 -22.08 -0.11 -24.63
C GLY A 477 -22.50 -1.42 -23.97
N GLY A 478 -23.68 -1.40 -23.36
CA GLY A 478 -24.23 -2.52 -22.60
C GLY A 478 -24.30 -3.80 -23.42
N SER A 479 -23.72 -4.86 -22.87
CA SER A 479 -24.25 -6.21 -23.07
C SER A 479 -24.94 -6.59 -21.78
N GLU A 480 -26.25 -6.84 -21.86
CA GLU A 480 -27.07 -7.29 -20.75
C GLU A 480 -26.58 -8.67 -20.31
N HIS A 481 -25.71 -8.70 -19.29
CA HIS A 481 -25.52 -9.89 -18.47
C HIS A 481 -26.60 -9.91 -17.39
N GLU A 482 -27.40 -10.98 -17.36
CA GLU A 482 -28.57 -11.20 -16.47
C GLU A 482 -28.26 -11.26 -14.95
N ASP A 483 -27.07 -10.87 -14.51
CA ASP A 483 -26.78 -10.63 -13.10
C ASP A 483 -26.56 -9.12 -12.93
N GLY A 484 -27.61 -8.41 -12.48
CA GLY A 484 -27.69 -6.95 -12.35
C GLY A 484 -26.68 -6.32 -11.39
N GLY A 485 -25.39 -6.43 -11.71
CA GLY A 485 -24.32 -5.68 -11.08
C GLY A 485 -24.16 -4.34 -11.79
N GLU A 486 -24.58 -3.25 -11.13
CA GLU A 486 -24.17 -1.89 -11.54
C GLU A 486 -22.63 -1.87 -11.70
N GLU A 487 -22.17 -1.63 -12.94
CA GLU A 487 -20.77 -1.33 -13.22
C GLU A 487 -20.36 -0.16 -12.34
N GLY A 488 -19.46 -0.44 -11.39
CA GLY A 488 -19.03 0.56 -10.43
C GLY A 488 -18.10 1.55 -11.11
N GLU A 489 -18.27 2.83 -10.80
CA GLU A 489 -17.30 3.86 -11.18
C GLU A 489 -15.87 3.45 -10.76
N SER A 490 -14.85 3.78 -11.56
CA SER A 490 -13.44 3.46 -11.24
C SER A 490 -13.01 4.07 -9.89
N ALA A 491 -12.10 3.40 -9.16
CA ALA A 491 -11.49 3.93 -7.94
C ALA A 491 -10.49 5.07 -8.20
N TYR A 492 -10.12 5.27 -9.47
CA TYR A 492 -9.15 6.27 -9.91
C TYR A 492 -9.73 7.15 -11.00
N ARG A 493 -9.39 8.43 -10.98
CA ARG A 493 -9.53 9.31 -12.14
C ARG A 493 -8.28 9.27 -12.98
N LYS A 494 -8.47 9.24 -14.30
CA LYS A 494 -7.42 9.04 -15.29
C LYS A 494 -7.29 10.30 -16.15
N PHE A 495 -6.06 10.74 -16.37
CA PHE A 495 -5.74 11.91 -17.19
C PHE A 495 -4.53 11.62 -18.08
N TYR A 496 -4.45 12.31 -19.22
CA TYR A 496 -3.32 12.30 -20.14
C TYR A 496 -2.69 13.68 -20.23
N LYS A 497 -1.38 13.72 -20.48
CA LYS A 497 -0.68 14.99 -20.64
C LYS A 497 -1.07 15.63 -21.99
N LYS A 498 -1.39 16.93 -21.96
CA LYS A 498 -1.70 17.70 -23.18
C LYS A 498 -0.49 17.90 -24.08
#